data_AF-C3Z9U9-F1
#
_entry.id   AF-C3Z9U9-F1
#
_cell.length_a   1.000
_cell.length_b   1.000
_cell.length_c   1.000
_cell.angle_alpha   90.00
_cell.angle_beta   90.00
_cell.angle_gamma   90.00
#
_symmetry.space_group_name_H-M   'P 1'
#
loop_
_entity.id
_entity.type
_entity.pdbx_description
1 polymer ?
#
loop_
_entity_poly.entity_id
_entity_poly.type
_entity_poly.pdbx_seq_one_letter_code
_entity_poly.pdbx_strand_id
1 'polypeptide(L)'
;MDQPSEWFLAGKPDEMRKLKMAPYDPKKNFWAPDKKEIFVKVEVKSEKGDDVTCVAAGGATVVVKKSKLLQQNPSKFACADDMVNMTFLHEAAVLGNLRERYENTLIYTYSGLFCVVINPFKLLPIYTPNVVDQYRGKRRTEVPPHLFCVVDNAYQNMVSERQCQSCLITGESGAGKTENTKKVIAYLAMVAGTPGGGQEKKIGLEEQIVQTNPVLEAFGNAKTVRNNNSSRFGKFIRIHFTKIGKLSGADIESCKYRCNFYK
;
A
#
# COMPACT_ATOMS: atom_id res chain seq x y z
N MET A 1 -15.77 5.66 -19.30
CA MET A 1 -15.67 4.24 -18.89
C MET A 1 -15.66 4.23 -17.37
N ASP A 2 -16.86 4.27 -16.79
CA ASP A 2 -17.10 4.43 -15.35
C ASP A 2 -16.99 3.08 -14.65
N GLN A 3 -15.76 2.61 -14.41
CA GLN A 3 -15.57 1.51 -13.47
C GLN A 3 -15.72 2.05 -12.04
N PRO A 4 -16.57 1.44 -11.20
CA PRO A 4 -16.74 1.87 -9.81
C PRO A 4 -15.39 1.87 -9.09
N SER A 5 -15.10 2.96 -8.37
CA SER A 5 -13.91 3.09 -7.51
C SER A 5 -13.76 1.92 -6.53
N GLU A 6 -14.89 1.33 -6.11
CA GLU A 6 -14.98 0.14 -5.27
C GLU A 6 -14.24 -1.08 -5.84
N TRP A 7 -14.20 -1.26 -7.16
CA TRP A 7 -13.50 -2.41 -7.77
C TRP A 7 -11.99 -2.30 -7.62
N PHE A 8 -11.45 -1.09 -7.56
CA PHE A 8 -10.02 -0.85 -7.33
C PHE A 8 -9.65 -0.88 -5.85
N LEU A 9 -10.64 -0.93 -4.96
CA LEU A 9 -10.45 -1.03 -3.50
C LEU A 9 -10.63 -2.47 -3.00
N ALA A 10 -11.67 -3.16 -3.47
CA ALA A 10 -12.06 -4.49 -2.99
C ALA A 10 -11.91 -5.61 -4.05
N GLY A 11 -11.57 -5.27 -5.29
CA GLY A 11 -11.52 -6.19 -6.42
C GLY A 11 -12.90 -6.40 -7.04
N LYS A 12 -12.95 -6.97 -8.24
CA LYS A 12 -14.23 -7.35 -8.84
C LYS A 12 -14.83 -8.53 -8.06
N PRO A 13 -16.08 -8.47 -7.61
CA PRO A 13 -16.67 -9.52 -6.77
C PRO A 13 -16.58 -10.92 -7.37
N ASP A 14 -16.85 -11.07 -8.66
CA ASP A 14 -16.82 -12.38 -9.34
C ASP A 14 -15.40 -12.95 -9.44
N GLU A 15 -14.41 -12.11 -9.75
CA GLU A 15 -12.99 -12.51 -9.81
C GLU A 15 -12.50 -12.91 -8.41
N MET A 16 -12.80 -12.10 -7.39
CA MET A 16 -12.43 -12.40 -6.00
C MET A 16 -13.08 -13.70 -5.51
N ARG A 17 -14.36 -13.93 -5.84
CA ARG A 17 -15.07 -15.17 -5.50
C ARG A 17 -14.43 -16.37 -6.17
N LYS A 18 -14.09 -16.27 -7.46
CA LYS A 18 -13.44 -17.34 -8.22
C LYS A 18 -12.08 -17.70 -7.63
N LEU A 19 -11.27 -16.71 -7.25
CA LEU A 19 -9.98 -16.93 -6.60
C LEU A 19 -10.15 -17.61 -5.24
N LYS A 20 -11.11 -17.15 -4.42
CA LYS A 20 -11.37 -17.70 -3.09
C LYS A 20 -11.93 -19.12 -3.09
N MET A 21 -12.60 -19.52 -4.18
CA MET A 21 -13.18 -20.85 -4.36
C MET A 21 -12.31 -21.78 -5.24
N ALA A 22 -11.09 -21.37 -5.60
CA ALA A 22 -10.21 -22.18 -6.43
C ALA A 22 -9.85 -23.52 -5.73
N PRO A 23 -9.78 -24.65 -6.47
CA PRO A 23 -9.40 -25.94 -5.90
C PRO A 23 -8.05 -25.87 -5.19
N TYR A 24 -8.00 -26.42 -3.98
CA TYR A 24 -6.81 -26.45 -3.14
C TYR A 24 -6.72 -27.78 -2.40
N ASP A 25 -5.56 -28.40 -2.47
CA ASP A 25 -5.21 -29.60 -1.73
C ASP A 25 -3.92 -29.32 -0.93
N PRO A 26 -3.95 -29.30 0.41
CA PRO A 26 -2.78 -29.02 1.23
C PRO A 26 -1.65 -30.04 1.03
N LYS A 27 -1.93 -31.23 0.51
CA LYS A 27 -0.91 -32.25 0.24
C LYS A 27 -0.32 -32.15 -1.17
N LYS A 28 -0.88 -31.31 -2.03
CA LYS A 28 -0.39 -31.15 -3.42
C LYS A 28 0.06 -29.74 -3.75
N ASN A 29 -0.53 -28.71 -3.16
CA ASN A 29 -0.26 -27.31 -3.50
C ASN A 29 0.87 -26.73 -2.64
N PHE A 30 2.02 -26.48 -3.26
CA PHE A 30 3.23 -25.94 -2.60
C PHE A 30 3.85 -24.78 -3.39
N TRP A 31 4.60 -23.93 -2.70
CA TRP A 31 5.50 -22.98 -3.33
C TRP A 31 6.85 -23.65 -3.56
N ALA A 32 7.40 -23.47 -4.76
CA ALA A 32 8.75 -23.89 -5.10
C ALA A 32 9.60 -22.67 -5.48
N PRO A 33 10.92 -22.69 -5.19
CA PRO A 33 11.84 -21.66 -5.64
C PRO A 33 11.96 -21.67 -7.17
N ASP A 34 12.00 -20.49 -7.77
CA ASP A 34 12.19 -20.27 -9.20
C ASP A 34 13.27 -19.21 -9.46
N LYS A 35 14.05 -19.38 -10.53
CA LYS A 35 15.16 -18.45 -10.83
C LYS A 35 14.68 -17.08 -11.30
N LYS A 36 13.50 -17.01 -11.94
CA LYS A 36 12.98 -15.79 -12.57
C LYS A 36 11.95 -15.10 -11.67
N GLU A 37 10.98 -15.86 -11.17
CA GLU A 37 9.86 -15.37 -10.38
C GLU A 37 10.10 -15.44 -8.87
N ILE A 38 11.28 -15.90 -8.45
CA ILE A 38 11.72 -16.17 -7.07
C ILE A 38 10.95 -17.35 -6.44
N PHE A 39 9.63 -17.32 -6.48
CA PHE A 39 8.74 -18.40 -6.05
C PHE A 39 7.56 -18.56 -7.03
N VAL A 40 7.16 -19.82 -7.25
CA VAL A 40 6.03 -20.18 -8.10
C VAL A 40 5.12 -21.20 -7.42
N LYS A 41 3.81 -21.11 -7.71
CA LYS A 41 2.82 -22.11 -7.27
C LYS A 41 3.04 -23.40 -8.07
N VAL A 42 3.18 -24.52 -7.39
CA VAL A 42 3.36 -25.86 -7.98
C VAL A 42 2.39 -26.88 -7.38
N GLU A 43 2.07 -27.91 -8.17
CA GLU A 43 1.32 -29.09 -7.75
C GLU A 43 2.26 -30.31 -7.71
N VAL A 44 2.38 -30.97 -6.57
CA VAL A 44 3.19 -32.18 -6.38
C VAL A 44 2.52 -33.36 -7.12
N LYS A 45 3.30 -34.09 -7.93
CA LYS A 45 2.85 -35.29 -8.64
C LYS A 45 3.44 -36.58 -8.08
N SER A 46 4.73 -36.58 -7.74
CA SER A 46 5.38 -37.75 -7.15
C SER A 46 6.55 -37.37 -6.26
N GLU A 47 6.84 -38.23 -5.28
CA GLU A 47 7.98 -38.10 -4.37
C GLU A 47 8.90 -39.31 -4.58
N LYS A 48 10.21 -39.07 -4.77
CA LYS A 48 11.25 -40.11 -4.86
C LYS A 48 12.37 -39.76 -3.89
N GLY A 49 12.28 -40.30 -2.68
CA GLY A 49 13.20 -39.94 -1.59
C GLY A 49 13.07 -38.46 -1.23
N ASP A 50 14.18 -37.72 -1.33
CA ASP A 50 14.21 -36.28 -1.05
C ASP A 50 13.76 -35.40 -2.24
N ASP A 51 13.67 -35.98 -3.44
CA ASP A 51 13.33 -35.25 -4.65
C ASP A 51 11.83 -35.36 -4.94
N VAL A 52 11.18 -34.19 -5.09
CA VAL A 52 9.76 -34.07 -5.36
C VAL A 52 9.57 -33.53 -6.77
N THR A 53 8.81 -34.28 -7.58
CA THR A 53 8.44 -33.85 -8.94
C THR A 53 7.13 -33.06 -8.85
N CYS A 54 7.20 -31.79 -9.23
CA CYS A 54 6.08 -30.86 -9.22
C CYS A 54 5.79 -30.31 -10.62
N VAL A 55 4.56 -29.91 -10.85
CA VAL A 55 4.14 -29.20 -12.08
C VAL A 55 3.80 -27.76 -11.71
N ALA A 56 4.50 -26.79 -12.32
CA ALA A 56 4.20 -25.37 -12.15
C ALA A 56 2.92 -24.99 -12.91
N ALA A 57 2.31 -23.85 -12.54
CA ALA A 57 1.09 -23.36 -13.18
C ALA A 57 1.19 -23.20 -14.72
N GLY A 58 2.40 -23.03 -15.27
CA GLY A 58 2.66 -22.99 -16.72
C GLY A 58 2.84 -24.36 -17.40
N GLY A 59 2.59 -25.48 -16.70
CA GLY A 59 2.77 -26.84 -17.21
C GLY A 59 4.20 -27.38 -17.18
N ALA A 60 5.18 -26.54 -16.84
CA ALA A 60 6.57 -26.97 -16.69
C ALA A 60 6.73 -27.93 -15.50
N THR A 61 7.37 -29.08 -15.75
CA THR A 61 7.72 -30.04 -14.69
C THR A 61 9.06 -29.66 -14.09
N VAL A 62 9.12 -29.54 -12.76
CA VAL A 62 10.31 -29.19 -12.00
C VAL A 62 10.55 -30.23 -10.92
N VAL A 63 11.81 -30.58 -10.70
CA VAL A 63 12.23 -31.45 -9.60
C VAL A 63 12.89 -30.58 -8.54
N VAL A 64 12.35 -30.62 -7.32
CA VAL A 64 12.79 -29.79 -6.20
C VAL A 64 12.92 -30.64 -4.96
N LYS A 65 13.92 -30.33 -4.14
CA LYS A 65 14.08 -31.00 -2.84
C LYS A 65 12.89 -30.71 -1.94
N LYS A 66 12.40 -31.71 -1.23
CA LYS A 66 11.27 -31.60 -0.29
C LYS A 66 11.46 -30.49 0.74
N SER A 67 12.69 -30.31 1.23
CA SER A 67 13.04 -29.26 2.21
C SER A 67 12.93 -27.82 1.68
N LYS A 68 12.87 -27.63 0.36
CA LYS A 68 12.72 -26.31 -0.28
C LYS A 68 11.28 -25.97 -0.64
N LEU A 69 10.34 -26.90 -0.45
CA LEU A 69 8.92 -26.65 -0.68
C LEU A 69 8.35 -25.92 0.53
N LEU A 70 7.57 -24.89 0.27
CA LEU A 70 6.84 -24.14 1.29
C LEU A 70 5.33 -24.35 1.11
N GLN A 71 4.59 -24.46 2.20
CA GLN A 71 3.16 -24.74 2.15
C GLN A 71 2.41 -23.58 1.51
N GLN A 72 1.46 -23.85 0.59
CA GLN A 72 0.58 -22.79 0.12
C GLN A 72 -0.50 -22.47 1.15
N ASN A 73 -0.93 -21.21 1.21
CA ASN A 73 -2.14 -20.87 1.94
C ASN A 73 -3.38 -21.38 1.17
N PRO A 74 -4.43 -21.84 1.88
CA PRO A 74 -5.68 -22.22 1.25
C PRO A 74 -6.27 -21.07 0.41
N SER A 75 -6.96 -21.41 -0.69
CA SER A 75 -7.54 -20.44 -1.64
C SER A 75 -8.45 -19.40 -0.99
N LYS A 76 -9.10 -19.71 0.15
CA LYS A 76 -9.90 -18.73 0.91
C LYS A 76 -9.13 -17.46 1.31
N PHE A 77 -7.79 -17.53 1.39
CA PHE A 77 -6.90 -16.41 1.68
C PHE A 77 -6.38 -15.71 0.42
N ALA A 78 -6.88 -16.05 -0.77
CA ALA A 78 -6.55 -15.34 -2.00
C ALA A 78 -6.91 -13.86 -1.87
N CYS A 79 -5.98 -12.99 -2.30
CA CYS A 79 -6.06 -11.54 -2.15
C CYS A 79 -6.36 -11.09 -0.70
N ALA A 80 -5.76 -11.71 0.31
CA ALA A 80 -5.96 -11.33 1.72
C ALA A 80 -5.65 -9.84 1.95
N ASP A 81 -6.57 -9.15 2.61
CA ASP A 81 -6.47 -7.73 2.95
C ASP A 81 -5.41 -7.46 4.03
N ASP A 82 -5.32 -8.34 5.03
CA ASP A 82 -4.26 -8.35 6.03
C ASP A 82 -3.53 -9.69 5.98
N MET A 83 -2.23 -9.63 5.68
CA MET A 83 -1.38 -10.81 5.56
C MET A 83 -1.22 -11.56 6.88
N VAL A 84 -1.37 -10.89 8.03
CA VAL A 84 -1.26 -11.56 9.34
C VAL A 84 -2.36 -12.60 9.57
N ASN A 85 -3.48 -12.51 8.85
CA ASN A 85 -4.57 -13.47 8.95
C ASN A 85 -4.31 -14.76 8.15
N MET A 86 -3.24 -14.83 7.34
CA MET A 86 -2.88 -16.04 6.61
C MET A 86 -2.34 -17.13 7.55
N THR A 87 -2.58 -18.39 7.21
CA THR A 87 -2.11 -19.54 8.03
C THR A 87 -0.60 -19.70 7.98
N PHE A 88 0.00 -19.59 6.80
CA PHE A 88 1.43 -19.72 6.59
C PHE A 88 2.03 -18.36 6.25
N LEU A 89 2.96 -17.91 7.09
CA LEU A 89 3.63 -16.61 7.00
C LEU A 89 5.13 -16.80 6.71
N HIS A 90 5.44 -17.15 5.47
CA HIS A 90 6.81 -17.18 4.93
C HIS A 90 6.91 -16.29 3.69
N GLU A 91 8.13 -16.04 3.22
CA GLU A 91 8.42 -15.12 2.11
C GLU A 91 7.60 -15.39 0.86
N ALA A 92 7.47 -16.67 0.44
CA ALA A 92 6.68 -17.04 -0.73
C ALA A 92 5.18 -16.72 -0.59
N ALA A 93 4.61 -16.84 0.62
CA ALA A 93 3.20 -16.53 0.86
C ALA A 93 2.94 -15.02 0.80
N VAL A 94 3.83 -14.23 1.41
CA VAL A 94 3.78 -12.76 1.39
C VAL A 94 3.92 -12.25 -0.05
N LEU A 95 4.95 -12.72 -0.77
CA LEU A 95 5.18 -12.34 -2.18
C LEU A 95 3.99 -12.74 -3.06
N GLY A 96 3.47 -13.95 -2.87
CA GLY A 96 2.31 -14.46 -3.61
C GLY A 96 1.06 -13.61 -3.42
N ASN A 97 0.73 -13.25 -2.18
CA ASN A 97 -0.44 -12.42 -1.89
C ASN A 97 -0.30 -11.00 -2.49
N LEU A 98 0.88 -10.39 -2.32
CA LEU A 98 1.16 -9.07 -2.89
C LEU A 98 1.08 -9.06 -4.42
N ARG A 99 1.61 -10.10 -5.08
CA ARG A 99 1.54 -10.27 -6.54
C ARG A 99 0.09 -10.41 -7.01
N GLU A 100 -0.66 -11.32 -6.40
CA GLU A 100 -2.06 -11.61 -6.78
C GLU A 100 -2.96 -10.39 -6.57
N ARG A 101 -2.77 -9.63 -5.48
CA ARG A 101 -3.45 -8.35 -5.27
C ARG A 101 -3.09 -7.32 -6.33
N TYR A 102 -1.81 -7.17 -6.65
CA TYR A 102 -1.34 -6.22 -7.65
C TYR A 102 -1.87 -6.52 -9.06
N GLU A 103 -1.93 -7.80 -9.45
CA GLU A 103 -2.54 -8.26 -10.71
C GLU A 103 -4.03 -7.89 -10.79
N ASN A 104 -4.74 -7.92 -9.67
CA ASN A 104 -6.13 -7.45 -9.55
C ASN A 104 -6.26 -5.94 -9.30
N THR A 105 -5.19 -5.16 -9.50
CA THR A 105 -5.12 -3.70 -9.30
C THR A 105 -5.40 -3.25 -7.85
N LEU A 106 -5.19 -4.14 -6.87
CA LEU A 106 -5.29 -3.84 -5.45
C LEU A 106 -3.91 -3.50 -4.89
N ILE A 107 -3.60 -2.21 -4.82
CA ILE A 107 -2.23 -1.75 -4.50
C ILE A 107 -1.91 -1.67 -3.01
N TYR A 108 -2.93 -1.62 -2.16
CA TYR A 108 -2.78 -1.52 -0.72
C TYR A 108 -3.03 -2.87 -0.07
N THR A 109 -2.16 -3.25 0.89
CA THR A 109 -2.29 -4.48 1.66
C THR A 109 -1.80 -4.22 3.08
N TYR A 110 -2.53 -4.70 4.08
CA TYR A 110 -2.07 -4.64 5.46
C TYR A 110 -1.14 -5.81 5.78
N SER A 111 -0.22 -5.53 6.69
CA SER A 111 0.64 -6.52 7.34
C SER A 111 0.71 -6.15 8.81
N GLY A 112 -0.33 -6.52 9.55
CA GLY A 112 -0.48 -6.14 10.96
C GLY A 112 -0.53 -4.63 11.13
N LEU A 113 0.53 -4.04 11.71
CA LEU A 113 0.62 -2.59 11.91
C LEU A 113 1.02 -1.83 10.64
N PHE A 114 1.62 -2.50 9.67
CA PHE A 114 2.11 -1.86 8.45
C PHE A 114 1.06 -1.84 7.34
N CYS A 115 1.13 -0.82 6.49
CA CYS A 115 0.42 -0.77 5.22
C CYS A 115 1.45 -0.81 4.09
N VAL A 116 1.43 -1.91 3.34
CA VAL A 116 2.27 -2.11 2.15
C VAL A 116 1.53 -1.50 0.97
N VAL A 117 2.23 -0.68 0.19
CA VAL A 117 1.73 -0.08 -1.05
C VAL A 117 2.66 -0.42 -2.21
N ILE A 118 2.10 -0.93 -3.30
CA ILE A 118 2.84 -1.20 -4.54
C ILE A 118 2.47 -0.12 -5.55
N ASN A 119 3.48 0.53 -6.13
CA ASN A 119 3.26 1.60 -7.10
C ASN A 119 2.52 1.07 -8.36
N PRO A 120 1.29 1.55 -8.66
CA PRO A 120 0.52 1.07 -9.81
C PRO A 120 1.08 1.50 -11.17
N PHE A 121 1.94 2.52 -11.22
CA PHE A 121 2.38 3.20 -12.45
C PHE A 121 1.24 3.67 -13.39
N LYS A 122 0.01 3.72 -12.88
CA LYS A 122 -1.19 4.21 -13.56
C LYS A 122 -2.07 4.98 -12.57
N LEU A 123 -2.88 5.89 -13.09
CA LEU A 123 -3.85 6.62 -12.27
C LEU A 123 -5.00 5.69 -11.90
N LEU A 124 -5.33 5.64 -10.62
CA LEU A 124 -6.45 4.86 -10.09
C LEU A 124 -7.50 5.82 -9.50
N PRO A 125 -8.81 5.61 -9.74
CA PRO A 125 -9.89 6.45 -9.22
C PRO A 125 -10.19 6.18 -7.73
N ILE A 126 -9.16 6.00 -6.90
CA ILE A 126 -9.27 5.64 -5.47
C ILE A 126 -8.97 6.80 -4.52
N TYR A 127 -8.74 8.00 -5.06
CA TYR A 127 -8.42 9.22 -4.28
C TYR A 127 -9.45 10.34 -4.51
N THR A 128 -10.69 9.97 -4.84
CA THR A 128 -11.77 10.94 -5.07
C THR A 128 -12.41 11.37 -3.74
N PRO A 129 -13.11 12.51 -3.70
CA PRO A 129 -13.84 12.96 -2.50
C PRO A 129 -14.81 11.90 -1.98
N ASN A 130 -15.50 11.18 -2.86
CA ASN A 130 -16.41 10.08 -2.45
C ASN A 130 -15.67 9.00 -1.65
N VAL A 131 -14.42 8.67 -2.02
CA VAL A 131 -13.61 7.71 -1.27
C VAL A 131 -13.14 8.31 0.05
N VAL A 132 -12.89 9.61 0.13
CA VAL A 132 -12.59 10.27 1.43
C VAL A 132 -13.74 10.06 2.42
N ASP A 133 -14.98 10.29 1.97
CA ASP A 133 -16.17 10.10 2.79
C ASP A 133 -16.41 8.65 3.18
N GLN A 134 -16.12 7.69 2.29
CA GLN A 134 -16.20 6.25 2.60
C GLN A 134 -15.28 5.83 3.76
N TYR A 135 -14.11 6.45 3.89
CA TYR A 135 -13.09 6.08 4.88
C TYR A 135 -13.14 6.91 6.17
N ARG A 136 -13.86 8.03 6.18
CA ARG A 136 -13.93 8.94 7.33
C ARG A 136 -14.58 8.25 8.53
N GLY A 137 -13.86 8.20 9.66
CA GLY A 137 -14.32 7.60 10.90
C GLY A 137 -14.50 6.08 10.85
N LYS A 138 -13.89 5.40 9.86
CA LYS A 138 -14.01 3.95 9.69
C LYS A 138 -12.82 3.21 10.28
N ARG A 139 -13.12 2.09 10.93
CA ARG A 139 -12.09 1.17 11.44
C ARG A 139 -11.51 0.32 10.30
N ARG A 140 -10.27 -0.13 10.48
CA ARG A 140 -9.54 -0.96 9.49
C ARG A 140 -10.27 -2.24 9.07
N THR A 141 -11.14 -2.77 9.92
CA THR A 141 -11.92 -3.98 9.65
C THR A 141 -13.21 -3.74 8.87
N GLU A 142 -13.63 -2.48 8.75
CA GLU A 142 -14.91 -2.09 8.13
C GLU A 142 -14.77 -1.70 6.66
N VAL A 143 -13.54 -1.38 6.24
CA VAL A 143 -13.20 -0.91 4.90
C VAL A 143 -11.99 -1.66 4.35
N PRO A 144 -11.86 -1.78 3.01
CA PRO A 144 -10.67 -2.39 2.41
C PRO A 144 -9.36 -1.67 2.78
N PRO A 145 -8.20 -2.30 2.55
CA PRO A 145 -6.92 -1.65 2.80
C PRO A 145 -6.75 -0.38 1.98
N HIS A 146 -6.45 0.73 2.64
CA HIS A 146 -6.18 2.00 1.97
C HIS A 146 -5.40 2.96 2.86
N LEU A 147 -4.61 3.84 2.24
CA LEU A 147 -3.86 4.89 2.94
C LEU A 147 -4.77 5.79 3.79
N PHE A 148 -5.95 6.13 3.29
CA PHE A 148 -6.90 6.98 4.02
C PHE A 148 -7.35 6.37 5.34
N CYS A 149 -7.49 5.06 5.43
CA CYS A 149 -7.80 4.40 6.70
C CYS A 149 -6.67 4.59 7.72
N VAL A 150 -5.41 4.46 7.29
CA VAL A 150 -4.25 4.65 8.18
C VAL A 150 -4.19 6.08 8.70
N VAL A 151 -4.42 7.05 7.82
CA VAL A 151 -4.39 8.48 8.14
C VAL A 151 -5.58 8.87 9.03
N ASP A 152 -6.78 8.37 8.73
CA ASP A 152 -7.97 8.65 9.54
C ASP A 152 -7.82 8.07 10.95
N ASN A 153 -7.35 6.82 11.09
CA ASN A 153 -7.10 6.25 12.42
C ASN A 153 -6.06 7.07 13.21
N ALA A 154 -4.99 7.54 12.56
CA ALA A 154 -4.04 8.45 13.21
C ALA A 154 -4.71 9.77 13.62
N TYR A 155 -5.52 10.37 12.75
CA TYR A 155 -6.25 11.61 13.08
C TYR A 155 -7.25 11.41 14.23
N GLN A 156 -8.03 10.33 14.21
CA GLN A 156 -8.97 10.01 15.29
C GLN A 156 -8.24 9.79 16.62
N ASN A 157 -7.15 9.01 16.63
CA ASN A 157 -6.35 8.78 17.84
C ASN A 157 -5.72 10.07 18.37
N MET A 158 -5.23 10.94 17.49
CA MET A 158 -4.72 12.25 17.89
C MET A 158 -5.78 13.09 18.60
N VAL A 159 -7.01 13.12 18.09
CA VAL A 159 -8.11 13.90 18.66
C VAL A 159 -8.62 13.28 19.97
N SER A 160 -8.76 11.96 20.02
CA SER A 160 -9.30 11.25 21.19
C SER A 160 -8.30 11.15 22.34
N GLU A 161 -7.07 10.73 22.07
CA GLU A 161 -6.02 10.51 23.07
C GLU A 161 -5.24 11.81 23.40
N ARG A 162 -5.40 12.85 22.58
CA ARG A 162 -4.67 14.12 22.69
C ARG A 162 -3.15 13.94 22.64
N GLN A 163 -2.69 12.96 21.85
CA GLN A 163 -1.28 12.67 21.63
C GLN A 163 -0.89 12.88 20.17
N CYS A 164 0.30 13.43 19.95
CA CYS A 164 0.85 13.63 18.61
C CYS A 164 1.06 12.28 17.90
N GLN A 165 0.73 12.23 16.62
CA GLN A 165 0.87 11.04 15.79
C GLN A 165 1.92 11.28 14.69
N SER A 166 2.49 10.20 14.17
CA SER A 166 3.42 10.28 13.04
C SER A 166 3.11 9.20 12.01
N CYS A 167 3.25 9.56 10.73
CA CYS A 167 3.14 8.64 9.62
C CYS A 167 4.49 8.54 8.92
N LEU A 168 5.14 7.39 9.00
CA LEU A 168 6.43 7.13 8.38
C LEU A 168 6.23 6.42 7.03
N ILE A 169 6.55 7.12 5.93
CA ILE A 169 6.46 6.56 4.57
C ILE A 169 7.87 6.22 4.08
N THR A 170 8.17 4.93 4.06
CA THR A 170 9.48 4.38 3.63
C THR A 170 9.40 3.68 2.27
N GLY A 171 10.56 3.41 1.68
CA GLY A 171 10.70 2.69 0.41
C GLY A 171 11.85 3.20 -0.45
N GLU A 172 12.19 2.44 -1.49
CA GLU A 172 13.25 2.82 -2.43
C GLU A 172 12.91 4.08 -3.25
N SER A 173 13.91 4.61 -3.98
CA SER A 173 13.67 5.66 -4.97
C SER A 173 12.73 5.17 -6.06
N GLY A 174 11.60 5.87 -6.26
CA GLY A 174 10.56 5.49 -7.23
C GLY A 174 9.41 4.66 -6.65
N ALA A 175 9.48 4.25 -5.38
CA ALA A 175 8.42 3.46 -4.73
C ALA A 175 7.08 4.22 -4.52
N GLY A 176 7.05 5.54 -4.72
CA GLY A 176 5.83 6.35 -4.57
C GLY A 176 5.69 7.09 -3.23
N LYS A 177 6.77 7.24 -2.45
CA LYS A 177 6.74 7.95 -1.16
C LYS A 177 6.12 9.35 -1.24
N THR A 178 6.56 10.14 -2.21
CA THR A 178 6.08 11.52 -2.42
C THR A 178 4.60 11.57 -2.76
N GLU A 179 4.13 10.68 -3.63
CA GLU A 179 2.72 10.62 -4.01
C GLU A 179 1.83 10.23 -2.83
N ASN A 180 2.23 9.22 -2.05
CA ASN A 180 1.51 8.86 -0.82
C ASN A 180 1.49 10.04 0.16
N THR A 181 2.60 10.74 0.36
CA THR A 181 2.68 11.93 1.25
C THR A 181 1.68 13.01 0.83
N LYS A 182 1.59 13.32 -0.48
CA LYS A 182 0.60 14.27 -1.01
C LYS A 182 -0.84 13.84 -0.69
N LYS A 183 -1.15 12.54 -0.84
CA LYS A 183 -2.48 12.00 -0.54
C LYS A 183 -2.82 12.05 0.94
N VAL A 184 -1.86 11.81 1.84
CA VAL A 184 -2.04 11.98 3.29
C VAL A 184 -2.43 13.42 3.62
N ILE A 185 -1.67 14.38 3.10
CA ILE A 185 -1.92 15.81 3.35
C ILE A 185 -3.28 16.23 2.80
N ALA A 186 -3.61 15.83 1.57
CA ALA A 186 -4.89 16.13 0.94
C ALA A 186 -6.07 15.55 1.72
N TYR A 187 -5.93 14.33 2.26
CA TYR A 187 -6.96 13.71 3.10
C TYR A 187 -7.20 14.50 4.39
N LEU A 188 -6.14 14.85 5.11
CA LEU A 188 -6.24 15.64 6.35
C LEU A 188 -6.85 17.02 6.10
N ALA A 189 -6.47 17.67 5.00
CA ALA A 189 -7.06 18.93 4.55
C ALA A 189 -8.58 18.81 4.35
N MET A 190 -9.07 17.73 3.73
CA MET A 190 -10.50 17.53 3.50
C MET A 190 -11.28 17.19 4.78
N VAL A 191 -10.69 16.40 5.68
CA VAL A 191 -11.38 15.92 6.90
C VAL A 191 -11.36 16.95 8.04
N ALA A 192 -10.25 17.67 8.19
CA ALA A 192 -10.03 18.67 9.24
C ALA A 192 -10.24 20.12 8.79
N GLY A 193 -10.50 20.32 7.48
CA GLY A 193 -10.82 21.62 6.91
C GLY A 193 -12.14 22.16 7.42
N THR A 194 -12.26 23.47 7.54
CA THR A 194 -13.46 24.11 8.08
C THR A 194 -14.54 24.20 6.99
N PRO A 195 -15.72 23.55 7.14
CA PRO A 195 -16.82 23.79 6.23
C PRO A 195 -17.45 25.14 6.60
N GLY A 196 -17.33 26.15 5.73
CA GLY A 196 -18.09 27.40 5.86
C GLY A 196 -17.31 28.71 5.98
N GLY A 197 -16.24 28.89 5.23
CA GLY A 197 -15.69 30.23 4.95
C GLY A 197 -16.28 30.82 3.67
N GLY A 198 -17.52 31.31 3.74
CA GLY A 198 -18.01 32.21 2.71
C GLY A 198 -17.19 33.50 2.71
N GLN A 199 -16.86 33.98 1.52
CA GLN A 199 -16.22 35.26 1.18
C GLN A 199 -14.69 35.27 1.01
N GLU A 200 -14.34 35.68 -0.22
CA GLU A 200 -13.07 36.15 -0.75
C GLU A 200 -11.99 35.13 -1.13
N LYS A 201 -11.32 35.46 -2.26
CA LYS A 201 -10.29 34.72 -3.01
C LYS A 201 -8.98 34.51 -2.23
N LYS A 202 -9.04 34.12 -0.95
CA LYS A 202 -7.88 33.65 -0.19
C LYS A 202 -7.85 32.13 -0.27
N ILE A 203 -6.79 31.61 -0.88
CA ILE A 203 -6.43 30.20 -0.89
C ILE A 203 -6.50 29.70 0.56
N GLY A 204 -7.37 28.72 0.84
CA GLY A 204 -7.53 28.13 2.17
C GLY A 204 -6.21 27.56 2.67
N LEU A 205 -6.01 27.47 3.98
CA LEU A 205 -4.78 26.93 4.58
C LEU A 205 -4.48 25.52 4.04
N GLU A 206 -5.54 24.75 3.82
CA GLU A 206 -5.54 23.43 3.18
C GLU A 206 -4.89 23.45 1.79
N GLU A 207 -5.33 24.39 0.96
CA GLU A 207 -4.85 24.54 -0.41
C GLU A 207 -3.42 25.10 -0.42
N GLN A 208 -3.08 26.02 0.48
CA GLN A 208 -1.71 26.52 0.64
C GLN A 208 -0.73 25.40 0.96
N ILE A 209 -1.07 24.48 1.87
CA ILE A 209 -0.21 23.33 2.19
C ILE A 209 -0.02 22.46 0.94
N VAL A 210 -1.06 22.20 0.16
CA VAL A 210 -0.95 21.43 -1.10
C VAL A 210 -0.07 22.16 -2.12
N GLN A 211 -0.20 23.49 -2.24
CA GLN A 211 0.57 24.34 -3.16
C GLN A 211 2.06 24.47 -2.81
N THR A 212 2.48 24.19 -1.56
CA THR A 212 3.91 24.14 -1.23
C THR A 212 4.66 23.00 -1.92
N ASN A 213 3.96 21.90 -2.27
CA ASN A 213 4.59 20.74 -2.89
C ASN A 213 5.22 21.06 -4.25
N PRO A 214 4.51 21.68 -5.22
CA PRO A 214 5.12 22.12 -6.49
C PRO A 214 6.41 22.92 -6.32
N VAL A 215 6.46 23.86 -5.37
CA VAL A 215 7.66 24.68 -5.11
C VAL A 215 8.80 23.81 -4.59
N LEU A 216 8.54 22.97 -3.59
CA LEU A 216 9.54 22.07 -3.04
C LEU A 216 10.04 21.03 -4.05
N GLU A 217 9.19 20.61 -4.99
CA GLU A 217 9.57 19.70 -6.06
C GLU A 217 10.42 20.40 -7.13
N ALA A 218 10.08 21.63 -7.50
CA ALA A 218 10.84 22.40 -8.49
C ALA A 218 12.32 22.59 -8.08
N PHE A 219 12.58 22.81 -6.78
CA PHE A 219 13.94 23.06 -6.29
C PHE A 219 14.67 21.83 -5.73
N GLY A 220 13.95 20.77 -5.37
CA GLY A 220 14.53 19.64 -4.65
C GLY A 220 14.28 18.27 -5.27
N ASN A 221 13.56 18.20 -6.39
CA ASN A 221 13.46 16.99 -7.18
C ASN A 221 14.37 17.05 -8.40
N ALA A 222 14.87 15.90 -8.81
CA ALA A 222 15.68 15.74 -10.01
C ALA A 222 15.30 14.47 -10.75
N LYS A 223 15.51 14.48 -12.07
CA LYS A 223 15.41 13.28 -12.89
C LYS A 223 16.55 12.31 -12.51
N THR A 224 16.20 11.06 -12.29
CA THR A 224 17.13 9.96 -12.03
C THR A 224 16.80 8.78 -12.95
N VAL A 225 17.70 7.80 -13.06
CA VAL A 225 17.47 6.58 -13.86
C VAL A 225 16.20 5.83 -13.43
N ARG A 226 15.86 5.83 -12.14
CA ARG A 226 14.71 5.08 -11.58
C ARG A 226 13.42 5.88 -11.44
N ASN A 227 13.50 7.21 -11.48
CA ASN A 227 12.34 8.10 -11.25
C ASN A 227 12.59 9.47 -11.89
N ASN A 228 11.65 9.90 -12.74
CA ASN A 228 11.71 11.18 -13.44
C ASN A 228 11.55 12.40 -12.53
N ASN A 229 10.92 12.23 -11.36
CA ASN A 229 10.70 13.29 -10.38
C ASN A 229 11.14 12.81 -8.97
N SER A 230 12.44 12.50 -8.83
CA SER A 230 12.99 11.93 -7.60
C SER A 230 13.34 13.00 -6.57
N SER A 231 12.68 12.99 -5.41
CA SER A 231 13.05 13.86 -4.28
C SER A 231 14.46 13.53 -3.80
N ARG A 232 15.34 14.54 -3.77
CA ARG A 232 16.75 14.41 -3.35
C ARG A 232 17.00 14.79 -1.89
N PHE A 233 15.94 15.04 -1.14
CA PHE A 233 15.97 15.40 0.27
C PHE A 233 14.86 14.67 1.04
N GLY A 234 15.10 14.44 2.33
CA GLY A 234 14.08 13.99 3.26
C GLY A 234 13.19 15.16 3.65
N LYS A 235 11.88 14.93 3.73
CA LYS A 235 10.90 15.92 4.18
C LYS A 235 10.24 15.42 5.45
N PHE A 236 10.22 16.24 6.48
CA PHE A 236 9.41 16.04 7.67
C PHE A 236 8.38 17.16 7.73
N ILE A 237 7.10 16.80 7.62
CA ILE A 237 6.00 17.75 7.55
C ILE A 237 5.19 17.58 8.82
N ARG A 238 5.13 18.61 9.64
CA ARG A 238 4.25 18.65 10.81
C ARG A 238 2.99 19.41 10.43
N ILE A 239 1.85 18.84 10.74
CA ILE A 239 0.54 19.48 10.58
C ILE A 239 -0.04 19.67 11.97
N HIS A 240 -0.36 20.91 12.30
CA HIS A 240 -0.86 21.31 13.60
C HIS A 240 -2.37 21.37 13.59
N PHE A 241 -2.97 20.82 14.64
CA PHE A 241 -4.40 20.81 14.84
C PHE A 241 -4.75 21.47 16.17
N THR A 242 -5.88 22.16 16.18
CA THR A 242 -6.49 22.70 17.40
C THR A 242 -7.03 21.56 18.28
N LYS A 243 -7.35 21.86 19.55
CA LYS A 243 -7.93 20.87 20.49
C LYS A 243 -9.25 20.25 20.02
N ILE A 244 -9.95 20.91 19.08
CA ILE A 244 -11.21 20.44 18.49
C ILE A 244 -10.99 19.72 17.14
N GLY A 245 -9.74 19.42 16.78
CA GLY A 245 -9.39 18.70 15.55
C GLY A 245 -9.31 19.55 14.28
N LYS A 246 -9.55 20.86 14.34
CA LYS A 246 -9.42 21.74 13.16
C LYS A 246 -7.97 22.01 12.81
N LEU A 247 -7.67 22.10 11.51
CA LEU A 247 -6.36 22.49 11.00
C LEU A 247 -5.96 23.91 11.51
N SER A 248 -4.77 24.03 12.10
CA SER A 248 -4.25 25.30 12.65
C SER A 248 -3.03 25.84 11.91
N GLY A 249 -2.24 24.96 11.28
CA GLY A 249 -0.99 25.35 10.61
C GLY A 249 -0.20 24.13 10.15
N ALA A 250 0.89 24.36 9.43
CA ALA A 250 1.85 23.32 9.06
C ALA A 250 3.26 23.88 8.96
N ASP A 251 4.25 23.05 9.20
CA ASP A 251 5.66 23.36 9.00
C ASP A 251 6.39 22.21 8.30
N ILE A 252 7.46 22.56 7.59
CA ILE A 252 8.21 21.61 6.77
C ILE A 252 9.69 21.75 7.12
N GLU A 253 10.25 20.69 7.69
CA GLU A 253 11.67 20.55 7.92
C GLU A 253 12.30 19.71 6.80
N SER A 254 13.37 20.25 6.21
CA SER A 254 14.12 19.56 5.17
C SER A 254 15.37 18.93 5.77
N CYS A 255 15.43 17.61 5.80
CA CYS A 255 16.63 16.88 6.20
C CYS A 255 17.51 16.66 4.97
N LYS A 256 18.68 17.33 4.96
CA LYS A 256 19.77 16.94 4.07
C LYS A 256 20.36 15.63 4.61
N TYR A 257 20.29 14.57 3.82
CA TYR A 257 21.28 13.52 3.98
C TYR A 257 22.63 14.17 3.69
N ARG A 258 23.53 14.21 4.68
CA ARG A 258 24.96 14.40 4.40
C ARG A 258 25.33 13.29 3.43
N CYS A 259 25.39 13.60 2.14
CA CYS A 259 26.23 12.85 1.24
C CYS A 259 27.65 13.05 1.77
N ASN A 260 28.12 12.14 2.62
CA ASN A 260 29.53 11.82 2.67
C ASN A 260 29.85 11.27 1.27
N PHE A 261 30.12 12.17 0.33
CA PHE A 261 31.02 11.84 -0.75
C PHE A 261 32.31 11.43 -0.05
N TYR A 262 32.58 10.13 -0.04
CA TYR A 262 33.92 9.62 0.26
C TYR A 262 34.87 10.41 -0.64
N LYS A 263 35.69 11.25 -0.02
CA LYS A 263 36.94 11.74 -0.60
C LYS A 263 37.95 10.62 -0.56
#